data_AF-W1WX52-F1
#
_entry.id   AF-W1WX52-F1
#
_cell.length_a   1.000
_cell.length_b   1.000
_cell.length_c   1.000
_cell.angle_alpha   90.00
_cell.angle_beta   90.00
_cell.angle_gamma   90.00
#
_symmetry.space_group_name_H-M   'P 1'
#
loop_
_entity.id
_entity.type
_entity.pdbx_description
1 polymer ?
#
loop_
_entity_poly.entity_id
_entity_poly.type
_entity_poly.pdbx_seq_one_letter_code
_entity_poly.pdbx_strand_id
1 'polypeptide(L)'
;MVVDRDGQPVAVCLDWADVVRDGIVWDFFGAVTIVRRHLDTLEQQFGRRFSHAATSFPPGTDPRISINVLESAGLEVSHVLDEPTAVADLLQLDNAGVVDIGGGTTGIAIVKKGKVTYSADEATGGHHISLTLAGNRRIPLEEAEQYKRGHGEEIWPAVKPVYEKMADIVARHIEGQGITDLWLAGGSCMQPGVAELFRKQFPALQVHLPQHSLFMTPLAIASSGREKAEGIYAK
;
A
#
# COMPACT_ATOMS: atom_id res chain seq x y z
N MET A 1 -2.72 -10.41 -5.22
CA MET A 1 -2.44 -11.42 -4.17
C MET A 1 -3.59 -12.41 -4.14
N VAL A 2 -3.31 -13.69 -3.91
CA VAL A 2 -4.32 -14.73 -3.69
C VAL A 2 -4.26 -15.13 -2.22
N VAL A 3 -5.42 -15.19 -1.57
CA VAL A 3 -5.58 -15.70 -0.21
C VAL A 3 -6.44 -16.95 -0.22
N ASP A 4 -6.27 -17.82 0.77
CA ASP A 4 -7.17 -18.95 1.01
C ASP A 4 -8.42 -18.55 1.81
N ARG A 5 -9.24 -19.54 2.17
CA ARG A 5 -10.47 -19.34 2.97
C ARG A 5 -10.18 -18.74 4.35
N ASP A 6 -9.04 -19.07 4.93
CA ASP A 6 -8.63 -18.60 6.25
C ASP A 6 -7.96 -17.21 6.17
N GLY A 7 -7.80 -16.65 4.96
CA GLY A 7 -7.17 -15.35 4.72
C GLY A 7 -5.65 -15.40 4.71
N GLN A 8 -5.07 -16.60 4.64
CA GLN A 8 -3.63 -16.73 4.53
C GLN A 8 -3.20 -16.47 3.08
N PRO A 9 -2.16 -15.65 2.85
CA PRO A 9 -1.64 -15.43 1.50
C PRO A 9 -1.02 -16.72 0.97
N VAL A 10 -1.51 -17.19 -0.18
CA VAL A 10 -1.03 -18.42 -0.85
C VAL A 10 -0.23 -18.14 -2.13
N ALA A 11 -0.41 -16.96 -2.74
CA ALA A 11 0.42 -16.53 -3.86
C ALA A 11 0.44 -15.00 -4.02
N VAL A 12 1.55 -14.49 -4.55
CA VAL A 12 1.71 -13.09 -4.95
C VAL A 12 2.39 -13.03 -6.31
N CYS A 13 1.84 -12.23 -7.21
CA CYS A 13 2.54 -11.71 -8.37
C CYS A 13 2.77 -10.21 -8.11
N LEU A 14 3.98 -9.73 -8.38
CA LEU A 14 4.38 -8.35 -8.19
C LEU A 14 5.20 -7.91 -9.40
N ASP A 15 4.83 -6.77 -9.97
CA ASP A 15 5.59 -6.09 -11.00
C ASP A 15 5.85 -4.65 -10.56
N TRP A 16 7.06 -4.18 -10.85
CA TRP A 16 7.37 -2.76 -10.72
C TRP A 16 6.90 -2.06 -11.99
N ALA A 17 5.86 -1.24 -11.87
CA ALA A 17 5.25 -0.55 -12.99
C ALA A 17 4.86 0.88 -12.63
N ASP A 18 5.04 1.79 -13.58
CA ASP A 18 4.61 3.18 -13.47
C ASP A 18 3.32 3.35 -14.25
N VAL A 19 2.23 2.85 -13.69
CA VAL A 19 0.89 2.87 -14.33
C VAL A 19 -0.08 3.81 -13.62
N VAL A 20 0.20 4.19 -12.38
CA VAL A 20 -0.60 5.13 -11.58
C VAL A 20 0.27 6.30 -11.13
N ARG A 21 -0.21 7.52 -11.37
CA ARG A 21 0.39 8.76 -10.87
C ARG A 21 -0.72 9.66 -10.33
N ASP A 22 -0.56 10.16 -9.11
CA ASP A 22 -1.47 11.11 -8.49
C ASP A 22 -2.96 10.69 -8.56
N GLY A 23 -3.24 9.40 -8.33
CA GLY A 23 -4.60 8.85 -8.38
C GLY A 23 -5.16 8.60 -9.79
N ILE A 24 -4.34 8.74 -10.84
CA ILE A 24 -4.73 8.54 -12.24
C ILE A 24 -4.01 7.31 -12.80
N VAL A 25 -4.75 6.37 -13.38
CA VAL A 25 -4.17 5.30 -14.21
C VAL A 25 -3.80 5.86 -15.57
N TRP A 26 -2.56 6.32 -15.72
CA TRP A 26 -2.11 7.02 -16.92
C TRP A 26 -1.70 6.07 -18.05
N ASP A 27 -1.24 4.85 -17.71
CA ASP A 27 -1.02 3.75 -18.65
C ASP A 27 -2.04 2.63 -18.39
N PHE A 28 -3.28 2.88 -18.81
CA PHE A 28 -4.40 1.96 -18.62
C PHE A 28 -4.16 0.59 -19.29
N PHE A 29 -3.70 0.59 -20.54
CA PHE A 29 -3.47 -0.66 -21.28
C PHE A 29 -2.30 -1.45 -20.70
N GLY A 30 -1.23 -0.77 -20.26
CA GLY A 30 -0.14 -1.39 -19.53
C GLY A 30 -0.61 -2.04 -18.23
N ALA A 31 -1.42 -1.34 -17.43
CA ALA A 31 -2.02 -1.88 -16.21
C ALA A 31 -2.83 -3.16 -16.48
N VAL A 32 -3.73 -3.14 -17.48
CA VAL A 32 -4.54 -4.31 -17.87
C VAL A 32 -3.66 -5.47 -18.34
N THR A 33 -2.59 -5.18 -19.10
CA THR A 33 -1.66 -6.20 -19.59
C THR A 33 -0.90 -6.88 -18.45
N ILE A 34 -0.46 -6.11 -17.45
CA ILE A 34 0.20 -6.64 -16.25
C ILE A 34 -0.75 -7.55 -15.47
N VAL A 35 -2.00 -7.10 -15.23
CA VAL A 35 -2.99 -7.91 -14.50
C VAL A 35 -3.29 -9.21 -15.24
N ARG A 36 -3.48 -9.18 -16.57
CA ARG A 36 -3.69 -10.41 -17.36
C ARG A 36 -2.51 -11.37 -17.26
N ARG A 37 -1.28 -10.88 -17.33
CA ARG A 37 -0.08 -11.72 -17.16
C ARG A 37 0.00 -12.33 -15.76
N HIS A 38 -0.38 -11.58 -14.73
CA HIS A 38 -0.48 -12.12 -13.36
C HIS A 38 -1.54 -13.21 -13.27
N LEU A 39 -2.71 -12.99 -13.87
CA LEU A 39 -3.76 -14.01 -13.94
C LEU A 39 -3.25 -15.27 -14.65
N ASP A 40 -2.67 -15.15 -15.83
CA ASP A 40 -2.12 -16.30 -16.57
C ASP A 40 -1.11 -17.09 -15.72
N THR A 41 -0.23 -16.40 -15.00
CA THR A 41 0.76 -17.01 -14.10
C THR A 41 0.09 -17.77 -12.96
N LEU A 42 -0.90 -17.14 -12.30
CA LEU A 42 -1.62 -17.75 -11.18
C LEU A 42 -2.50 -18.92 -11.67
N GLU A 43 -3.18 -18.79 -12.80
CA GLU A 43 -4.04 -19.85 -13.34
C GLU A 43 -3.21 -21.08 -13.74
N GLN A 44 -2.01 -20.89 -14.29
CA GLN A 44 -1.06 -21.98 -14.54
C GLN A 44 -0.59 -22.63 -13.24
N GLN A 45 -0.31 -21.85 -12.20
CA GLN A 45 0.13 -22.37 -10.90
C GLN A 45 -0.96 -23.17 -10.18
N PHE A 46 -2.21 -22.69 -10.22
CA PHE A 46 -3.33 -23.27 -9.47
C PHE A 46 -4.21 -24.23 -10.29
N GLY A 47 -4.02 -24.31 -11.61
CA GLY A 47 -4.81 -25.18 -12.50
C GLY A 47 -6.29 -24.80 -12.58
N ARG A 48 -6.65 -23.56 -12.27
CA ARG A 48 -8.03 -23.06 -12.29
C ARG A 48 -8.07 -21.59 -12.71
N ARG A 49 -9.20 -21.16 -13.25
CA ARG A 49 -9.43 -19.75 -13.60
C ARG A 49 -9.84 -18.91 -12.39
N PHE A 50 -9.41 -17.65 -12.39
CA PHE A 50 -9.89 -16.65 -11.44
C PHE A 50 -10.92 -15.77 -12.13
N SER A 51 -12.14 -15.71 -11.59
CA SER A 51 -13.22 -14.89 -12.15
C SER A 51 -13.54 -13.65 -11.33
N HIS A 52 -13.07 -13.56 -10.07
CA HIS A 52 -13.39 -12.47 -9.17
C HIS A 52 -12.13 -11.91 -8.50
N ALA A 53 -12.17 -10.62 -8.19
CA ALA A 53 -11.17 -9.96 -7.35
C ALA A 53 -11.82 -8.90 -6.45
N ALA A 54 -11.14 -8.55 -5.38
CA ALA A 54 -11.39 -7.33 -4.62
C ALA A 54 -10.34 -6.29 -5.00
N THR A 55 -10.69 -5.01 -4.87
CA THR A 55 -9.78 -3.90 -5.17
C THR A 55 -9.96 -2.76 -4.20
N SER A 56 -9.03 -1.83 -4.20
CA SER A 56 -9.13 -0.58 -3.44
C SER A 56 -8.88 0.64 -4.31
N PHE A 57 -9.00 1.81 -3.68
CA PHE A 57 -8.68 3.09 -4.26
C PHE A 57 -8.07 4.00 -3.18
N PRO A 58 -7.12 4.89 -3.54
CA PRO A 58 -6.63 5.91 -2.64
C PRO A 58 -7.76 6.87 -2.22
N PRO A 59 -7.77 7.36 -0.98
CA PRO A 59 -8.72 8.39 -0.54
C PRO A 59 -8.75 9.59 -1.49
N GLY A 60 -9.94 10.11 -1.79
CA GLY A 60 -10.12 11.28 -2.66
C GLY A 60 -10.07 10.99 -4.16
N THR A 61 -9.92 9.72 -4.57
CA THR A 61 -9.99 9.29 -5.98
C THR A 61 -11.29 8.54 -6.29
N ASP A 62 -11.63 8.41 -7.59
CA ASP A 62 -12.79 7.60 -8.02
C ASP A 62 -12.42 6.11 -8.00
N PRO A 63 -13.19 5.23 -7.32
CA PRO A 63 -12.94 3.78 -7.33
C PRO A 63 -12.88 3.15 -8.73
N ARG A 64 -13.48 3.78 -9.74
CA ARG A 64 -13.43 3.31 -11.13
C ARG A 64 -12.02 3.20 -11.69
N ILE A 65 -11.04 3.91 -11.12
CA ILE A 65 -9.65 3.82 -11.56
C ILE A 65 -9.11 2.39 -11.50
N SER A 66 -9.46 1.63 -10.45
CA SER A 66 -8.98 0.26 -10.27
C SER A 66 -10.00 -0.77 -10.76
N ILE A 67 -11.30 -0.49 -10.63
CA ILE A 67 -12.38 -1.37 -11.15
C ILE A 67 -12.23 -1.58 -12.65
N ASN A 68 -12.06 -0.50 -13.43
CA ASN A 68 -12.00 -0.58 -14.88
C ASN A 68 -10.82 -1.45 -15.37
N VAL A 69 -9.69 -1.42 -14.65
CA VAL A 69 -8.51 -2.24 -14.97
C VAL A 69 -8.81 -3.72 -14.75
N LEU A 70 -9.44 -4.07 -13.61
CA LEU A 70 -9.78 -5.46 -13.31
C LEU A 70 -10.86 -6.02 -14.25
N GLU A 71 -11.91 -5.26 -14.50
CA GLU A 71 -12.98 -5.66 -15.44
C GLU A 71 -12.42 -5.84 -16.86
N SER A 72 -11.55 -4.93 -17.30
CA SER A 72 -10.87 -5.05 -18.60
C SER A 72 -9.90 -6.23 -18.65
N ALA A 73 -9.38 -6.68 -17.50
CA ALA A 73 -8.60 -7.91 -17.40
C ALA A 73 -9.45 -9.19 -17.40
N GLY A 74 -10.79 -9.07 -17.33
CA GLY A 74 -11.72 -10.21 -17.36
C GLY A 74 -12.19 -10.67 -15.98
N LEU A 75 -12.01 -9.86 -14.94
CA LEU A 75 -12.45 -10.17 -13.57
C LEU A 75 -13.73 -9.42 -13.22
N GLU A 76 -14.60 -10.07 -12.45
CA GLU A 76 -15.71 -9.41 -11.75
C GLU A 76 -15.22 -8.83 -10.41
N VAL A 77 -15.54 -7.57 -10.14
CA VAL A 77 -15.13 -6.92 -8.90
C VAL A 77 -16.13 -7.22 -7.78
N SER A 78 -15.73 -8.13 -6.89
CA SER A 78 -16.53 -8.60 -5.75
C SER A 78 -16.65 -7.58 -4.62
N HIS A 79 -15.60 -6.78 -4.40
CA HIS A 79 -15.52 -5.83 -3.30
C HIS A 79 -14.62 -4.65 -3.64
N VAL A 80 -15.02 -3.47 -3.17
CA VAL A 80 -14.31 -2.20 -3.35
C VAL A 80 -14.36 -1.44 -2.03
N LEU A 81 -13.21 -1.02 -1.54
CA LEU A 81 -13.06 -0.26 -0.30
C LEU A 81 -11.87 0.70 -0.42
N ASP A 82 -11.86 1.77 0.36
CA ASP A 82 -10.67 2.61 0.43
C ASP A 82 -9.53 1.87 1.16
N GLU A 83 -8.30 2.19 0.79
CA GLU A 83 -7.10 1.51 1.30
C GLU A 83 -6.98 1.54 2.84
N PRO A 84 -7.22 2.68 3.52
CA PRO A 84 -7.21 2.71 4.97
C PRO A 84 -8.21 1.77 5.64
N THR A 85 -9.45 1.72 5.14
CA THR A 85 -10.49 0.84 5.68
C THR A 85 -10.06 -0.63 5.54
N ALA A 86 -9.47 -1.01 4.41
CA ALA A 86 -8.99 -2.38 4.22
C ALA A 86 -8.02 -2.80 5.33
N VAL A 87 -7.00 -1.97 5.60
CA VAL A 87 -5.97 -2.27 6.60
C VAL A 87 -6.56 -2.28 8.01
N ALA A 88 -7.46 -1.33 8.31
CA ALA A 88 -8.14 -1.26 9.60
C ALA A 88 -8.96 -2.52 9.90
N ASP A 89 -9.71 -3.01 8.90
CA ASP A 89 -10.53 -4.22 9.03
C ASP A 89 -9.68 -5.48 9.19
N LEU A 90 -8.61 -5.63 8.39
CA LEU A 90 -7.71 -6.79 8.46
C LEU A 90 -7.07 -6.92 9.85
N LEU A 91 -6.60 -5.80 10.41
CA LEU A 91 -5.87 -5.76 11.67
C LEU A 91 -6.79 -5.56 12.89
N GLN A 92 -8.10 -5.40 12.67
CA GLN A 92 -9.09 -5.11 13.72
C GLN A 92 -8.69 -3.94 14.62
N LEU A 93 -8.23 -2.85 13.98
CA LEU A 93 -7.64 -1.72 14.70
C LEU A 93 -8.69 -0.95 15.51
N ASP A 94 -8.28 -0.51 16.71
CA ASP A 94 -9.00 0.49 17.48
C ASP A 94 -8.01 1.48 18.10
N ASN A 95 -8.40 2.75 18.18
CA ASN A 95 -7.57 3.86 18.66
C ASN A 95 -6.18 3.91 18.01
N ALA A 96 -6.09 3.62 16.72
CA ALA A 96 -4.82 3.51 16.00
C ALA A 96 -4.73 4.52 14.85
N GLY A 97 -3.52 4.93 14.52
CA GLY A 97 -3.17 5.55 13.24
C GLY A 97 -2.60 4.52 12.27
N VAL A 98 -2.94 4.62 10.99
CA VAL A 98 -2.30 3.88 9.90
C VAL A 98 -1.61 4.89 8.99
N VAL A 99 -0.35 4.66 8.68
CA VAL A 99 0.46 5.48 7.77
C VAL A 99 0.97 4.60 6.65
N ASP A 100 0.43 4.76 5.45
CA ASP A 100 0.88 4.05 4.24
C ASP A 100 1.79 4.95 3.42
N ILE A 101 3.10 4.70 3.46
CA ILE A 101 4.07 5.44 2.64
C ILE A 101 4.30 4.67 1.34
N GLY A 102 3.50 5.04 0.34
CA GLY A 102 3.54 4.50 -1.01
C GLY A 102 4.67 5.07 -1.86
N GLY A 103 4.52 4.93 -3.18
CA GLY A 103 5.45 5.47 -4.17
C GLY A 103 5.30 6.99 -4.35
N GLY A 104 4.09 7.47 -4.63
CA GLY A 104 3.83 8.90 -4.83
C GLY A 104 3.33 9.62 -3.58
N THR A 105 2.52 8.93 -2.78
CA THR A 105 1.73 9.52 -1.70
C THR A 105 1.98 8.84 -0.35
N THR A 106 1.61 9.55 0.70
CA THR A 106 1.57 9.07 2.08
C THR A 106 0.14 9.21 2.57
N GLY A 107 -0.54 8.07 2.71
CA GLY A 107 -1.87 8.02 3.28
C GLY A 107 -1.80 7.98 4.81
N ILE A 108 -2.62 8.79 5.47
CA ILE A 108 -2.78 8.78 6.93
C ILE A 108 -4.24 8.53 7.25
N ALA A 109 -4.51 7.57 8.12
CA ALA A 109 -5.85 7.34 8.63
C ALA A 109 -5.88 7.13 10.13
N ILE A 110 -6.98 7.56 10.76
CA ILE A 110 -7.25 7.34 12.18
C ILE A 110 -8.43 6.41 12.30
N VAL A 111 -8.24 5.36 13.07
CA VAL A 111 -9.25 4.34 13.37
C VAL A 111 -9.71 4.52 14.80
N LYS A 112 -11.03 4.67 14.99
CA LYS A 112 -11.70 4.72 16.30
C LYS A 112 -12.91 3.80 16.28
N LYS A 113 -13.00 2.93 17.29
CA LYS A 113 -14.05 1.91 17.44
C LYS A 113 -14.21 1.06 16.18
N GLY A 114 -13.09 0.61 15.61
CA GLY A 114 -13.07 -0.20 14.39
C GLY A 114 -13.51 0.53 13.13
N LYS A 115 -13.55 1.88 13.12
CA LYS A 115 -13.96 2.68 11.97
C LYS A 115 -12.95 3.76 11.66
N VAL A 116 -12.69 4.00 10.38
CA VAL A 116 -11.90 5.14 9.93
C VAL A 116 -12.69 6.43 10.21
N THR A 117 -12.18 7.27 11.11
CA THR A 117 -12.80 8.56 11.48
C THR A 117 -12.11 9.76 10.86
N TYR A 118 -10.89 9.56 10.38
CA TYR A 118 -10.11 10.58 9.67
C TYR A 118 -9.27 9.88 8.61
N SER A 119 -9.16 10.52 7.45
CA SER A 119 -8.30 10.08 6.36
C SER A 119 -7.74 11.31 5.65
N ALA A 120 -6.45 11.25 5.30
CA ALA A 120 -5.74 12.26 4.54
C ALA A 120 -4.73 11.58 3.61
N ASP A 121 -4.43 12.24 2.51
CA ASP A 121 -3.39 11.82 1.57
C ASP A 121 -2.49 13.01 1.28
N GLU A 122 -1.19 12.81 1.43
CA GLU A 122 -0.17 13.83 1.25
C GLU A 122 0.74 13.43 0.08
N ALA A 123 1.01 14.39 -0.80
CA ALA A 123 1.83 14.19 -2.01
C ALA A 123 3.33 14.06 -1.67
N THR A 124 3.67 13.03 -0.90
CA THR A 124 5.04 12.64 -0.57
C THR A 124 5.16 11.13 -0.44
N GLY A 125 6.28 10.54 -0.84
CA GLY A 125 6.44 9.09 -0.85
C GLY A 125 7.79 8.66 -1.40
N GLY A 126 7.89 7.40 -1.82
CA GLY A 126 9.09 6.78 -2.37
C GLY A 126 9.72 7.50 -3.57
N HIS A 127 8.94 8.26 -4.35
CA HIS A 127 9.41 9.05 -5.47
C HIS A 127 10.32 10.20 -5.00
N HIS A 128 9.98 10.85 -3.89
CA HIS A 128 10.79 11.91 -3.29
C HIS A 128 12.14 11.37 -2.79
N ILE A 129 12.16 10.13 -2.30
CA ILE A 129 13.39 9.43 -1.92
C ILE A 129 14.29 9.24 -3.14
N SER A 130 13.71 8.76 -4.25
CA SER A 130 14.44 8.54 -5.50
C SER A 130 14.93 9.85 -6.11
N LEU A 131 14.16 10.93 -6.02
CA LEU A 131 14.60 12.28 -6.41
C LEU A 131 15.80 12.77 -5.58
N THR A 132 15.75 12.61 -4.26
CA THR A 132 16.88 12.96 -3.38
C THR A 132 18.13 12.16 -3.73
N LEU A 133 17.98 10.85 -4.01
CA LEU A 133 19.09 10.01 -4.43
C LEU A 133 19.64 10.37 -5.81
N ALA A 134 18.76 10.66 -6.77
CA ALA A 134 19.15 11.12 -8.11
C ALA A 134 20.00 12.39 -8.02
N GLY A 135 19.57 13.37 -7.21
CA GLY A 135 20.32 14.59 -6.95
C GLY A 135 21.65 14.34 -6.23
N ASN A 136 21.64 13.51 -5.18
CA ASN A 136 22.83 13.17 -4.40
C ASN A 136 23.91 12.47 -5.26
N ARG A 137 23.51 11.52 -6.10
CA ARG A 137 24.43 10.67 -6.90
C ARG A 137 24.64 11.17 -8.33
N ARG A 138 23.87 12.16 -8.78
CA ARG A 138 23.88 12.70 -10.16
C ARG A 138 23.58 11.63 -11.21
N ILE A 139 22.59 10.79 -10.92
CA ILE A 139 22.12 9.72 -11.82
C ILE A 139 20.68 10.01 -12.26
N PRO A 140 20.22 9.44 -13.40
CA PRO A 140 18.82 9.51 -13.81
C PRO A 140 17.88 8.95 -12.72
N LEU A 141 16.65 9.47 -12.67
CA LEU A 141 15.67 9.07 -11.66
C LEU A 141 15.37 7.56 -11.67
N GLU A 142 15.29 6.96 -12.86
CA GLU A 142 15.07 5.52 -13.00
C GLU A 142 16.22 4.70 -12.39
N GLU A 143 17.46 5.13 -12.60
CA GLU A 143 18.63 4.50 -11.99
C GLU A 143 18.62 4.69 -10.48
N ALA A 144 18.21 5.86 -9.98
CA ALA A 144 18.05 6.11 -8.54
C ALA A 144 16.98 5.23 -7.89
N GLU A 145 15.87 4.98 -8.57
CA GLU A 145 14.81 4.07 -8.10
C GLU A 145 15.31 2.62 -8.00
N GLN A 146 16.04 2.14 -9.01
CA GLN A 146 16.66 0.82 -8.97
C GLN A 146 17.71 0.73 -7.85
N TYR A 147 18.53 1.77 -7.73
CA TYR A 147 19.56 1.86 -6.72
C TYR A 147 18.98 1.82 -5.30
N LYS A 148 17.89 2.58 -5.05
CA LYS A 148 17.17 2.64 -3.76
C LYS A 148 16.75 1.25 -3.27
N ARG A 149 16.30 0.38 -4.18
CA ARG A 149 15.77 -0.96 -3.84
C ARG A 149 16.87 -1.94 -3.43
N GLY A 150 18.10 -1.73 -3.89
CA GLY A 150 19.24 -2.64 -3.63
C GLY A 150 20.17 -2.22 -2.48
N HIS A 151 20.09 -0.96 -2.03
CA HIS A 151 21.15 -0.36 -1.18
C HIS A 151 20.58 0.33 0.07
N GLY A 152 19.53 -0.24 0.68
CA GLY A 152 18.78 0.36 1.79
C GLY A 152 19.66 0.97 2.89
N GLU A 153 20.50 0.19 3.55
CA GLU A 153 21.34 0.72 4.65
C GLU A 153 22.29 1.84 4.19
N GLU A 154 22.89 1.69 3.01
CA GLU A 154 23.84 2.65 2.45
C GLU A 154 23.19 4.01 2.17
N ILE A 155 21.95 4.02 1.67
CA ILE A 155 21.28 5.26 1.29
C ILE A 155 20.75 6.07 2.46
N TRP A 156 20.63 5.46 3.65
CA TRP A 156 19.96 6.06 4.80
C TRP A 156 20.43 7.48 5.12
N PRO A 157 21.74 7.80 5.20
CA PRO A 157 22.19 9.16 5.51
C PRO A 157 21.71 10.21 4.50
N ALA A 158 21.57 9.84 3.22
CA ALA A 158 21.12 10.75 2.17
C ALA A 158 19.60 10.94 2.17
N VAL A 159 18.84 9.89 2.51
CA VAL A 159 17.37 9.90 2.39
C VAL A 159 16.64 10.16 3.70
N LYS A 160 17.33 10.05 4.84
CA LYS A 160 16.76 10.30 6.16
C LYS A 160 15.99 11.62 6.27
N PRO A 161 16.47 12.77 5.74
CA PRO A 161 15.72 14.03 5.81
C PRO A 161 14.34 13.98 5.12
N VAL A 162 14.19 13.13 4.09
CA VAL A 162 12.90 12.93 3.41
C VAL A 162 11.92 12.21 4.35
N TYR A 163 12.39 11.19 5.07
CA TYR A 163 11.58 10.50 6.08
C TYR A 163 11.28 11.37 7.30
N GLU A 164 12.21 12.22 7.75
CA GLU A 164 11.95 13.19 8.82
C GLU A 164 10.80 14.12 8.44
N LYS A 165 10.80 14.64 7.20
CA LYS A 165 9.69 15.43 6.67
C LYS A 165 8.37 14.64 6.65
N MET A 166 8.39 13.38 6.22
CA MET A 166 7.19 12.53 6.24
C MET A 166 6.66 12.32 7.66
N ALA A 167 7.55 12.10 8.63
CA ALA A 167 7.18 11.95 10.03
C ALA A 167 6.60 13.25 10.62
N ASP A 168 7.12 14.42 10.23
CA ASP A 168 6.54 15.72 10.62
C ASP A 168 5.14 15.94 10.01
N ILE A 169 4.94 15.50 8.77
CA ILE A 169 3.61 15.51 8.14
C ILE A 169 2.64 14.64 8.95
N VAL A 170 3.02 13.39 9.23
CA VAL A 170 2.22 12.47 10.05
C VAL A 170 1.91 13.09 11.42
N ALA A 171 2.89 13.72 12.08
CA ALA A 171 2.70 14.36 13.38
C ALA A 171 1.56 15.38 13.38
N ARG A 172 1.45 16.21 12.33
CA ARG A 172 0.36 17.19 12.17
C ARG A 172 -1.00 16.53 12.02
N HIS A 173 -1.10 15.40 11.32
CA HIS A 173 -2.37 14.72 11.10
C HIS A 173 -2.88 13.96 12.34
N ILE A 174 -1.95 13.42 13.15
CA ILE A 174 -2.30 12.64 14.34
C ILE A 174 -2.45 13.51 15.61
N GLU A 175 -2.05 14.77 15.57
CA GLU A 175 -2.15 15.69 16.70
C GLU A 175 -3.59 15.79 17.22
N GLY A 176 -3.77 15.62 18.53
CA GLY A 176 -5.09 15.68 19.17
C GLY A 176 -6.02 14.48 18.89
N GLN A 177 -5.62 13.52 18.06
CA GLN A 177 -6.45 12.34 17.73
C GLN A 177 -6.51 11.29 18.85
N GLY A 178 -5.61 11.39 19.84
CA GLY A 178 -5.58 10.49 21.00
C GLY A 178 -5.45 9.02 20.62
N ILE A 179 -4.61 8.70 19.63
CA ILE A 179 -4.28 7.32 19.25
C ILE A 179 -3.22 6.74 20.20
N THR A 180 -3.20 5.41 20.33
CA THR A 180 -2.21 4.66 21.13
C THR A 180 -1.20 3.92 20.26
N ASP A 181 -1.63 3.55 19.06
CA ASP A 181 -0.86 2.71 18.13
C ASP A 181 -0.66 3.44 16.81
N LEU A 182 0.50 3.25 16.19
CA LEU A 182 0.82 3.77 14.87
C LEU A 182 1.37 2.64 13.99
N TRP A 183 0.61 2.25 12.98
CA TRP A 183 0.95 1.18 12.05
C TRP A 183 1.54 1.75 10.76
N LEU A 184 2.73 1.30 10.39
CA LEU A 184 3.41 1.70 9.18
C LEU A 184 3.20 0.67 8.07
N ALA A 185 2.74 1.15 6.92
CA ALA A 185 2.43 0.39 5.71
C ALA A 185 3.21 0.93 4.51
N GLY A 186 3.19 0.18 3.41
CA GLY A 186 3.75 0.64 2.15
C GLY A 186 5.21 0.25 1.94
N GLY A 187 5.62 0.23 0.68
CA GLY A 187 6.95 -0.20 0.27
C GLY A 187 8.07 0.71 0.77
N SER A 188 7.80 2.03 0.87
CA SER A 188 8.81 2.97 1.36
C SER A 188 9.14 2.75 2.82
N CYS A 189 8.20 2.24 3.63
CA CYS A 189 8.45 1.90 5.02
C CYS A 189 9.45 0.74 5.22
N MET A 190 9.78 -0.03 4.16
CA MET A 190 10.76 -1.12 4.24
C MET A 190 12.22 -0.63 4.31
N GLN A 191 12.47 0.66 4.15
CA GLN A 191 13.81 1.23 4.26
C GLN A 191 14.39 1.05 5.69
N PRO A 192 15.60 0.46 5.82
CA PRO A 192 16.29 0.40 7.09
C PRO A 192 16.45 1.79 7.74
N GLY A 193 16.14 1.89 9.03
CA GLY A 193 16.16 3.15 9.80
C GLY A 193 14.79 3.79 10.01
N VAL A 194 13.78 3.48 9.18
CA VAL A 194 12.43 4.07 9.30
C VAL A 194 11.77 3.74 10.64
N ALA A 195 11.82 2.48 11.08
CA ALA A 195 11.23 2.08 12.36
C ALA A 195 11.82 2.87 13.55
N GLU A 196 13.13 3.07 13.57
CA GLU A 196 13.81 3.83 14.63
C GLU A 196 13.43 5.31 14.56
N LEU A 197 13.41 5.89 13.36
CA LEU A 197 13.01 7.28 13.14
C LEU A 197 11.60 7.54 13.68
N PHE A 198 10.62 6.70 13.31
CA PHE A 198 9.24 6.87 13.77
C PHE A 198 9.09 6.62 15.28
N ARG A 199 9.76 5.61 15.84
CA ARG A 199 9.75 5.40 17.31
C ARG A 199 10.32 6.60 18.07
N LYS A 200 11.37 7.22 17.53
CA LYS A 200 11.96 8.44 18.12
C LYS A 200 11.03 9.64 17.99
N GLN A 201 10.36 9.81 16.85
CA GLN A 201 9.41 10.90 16.62
C GLN A 201 8.16 10.78 17.49
N PHE A 202 7.68 9.55 17.71
CA PHE A 202 6.42 9.26 18.40
C PHE A 202 6.63 8.43 19.66
N PRO A 203 7.36 8.93 20.68
CA PRO A 203 7.74 8.16 21.86
C PRO A 203 6.55 7.75 22.75
N ALA A 204 5.40 8.43 22.60
CA ALA A 204 4.17 8.11 23.33
C ALA A 204 3.30 7.04 22.64
N LEU A 205 3.64 6.63 21.41
CA LEU A 205 2.87 5.68 20.61
C LEU A 205 3.58 4.33 20.53
N GLN A 206 2.81 3.25 20.45
CA GLN A 206 3.34 1.96 20.01
C GLN A 206 3.45 1.95 18.48
N VAL A 207 4.68 2.06 17.99
CA VAL A 207 4.96 2.06 16.54
C VAL A 207 5.20 0.65 16.04
N HIS A 208 4.32 0.20 15.15
CA HIS A 208 4.34 -1.12 14.52
C HIS A 208 4.79 -1.01 13.06
N LEU A 209 5.86 -1.73 12.70
CA LEU A 209 6.30 -1.88 11.31
C LEU A 209 6.42 -3.37 11.00
N PRO A 210 5.46 -3.95 10.27
CA PRO A 210 5.56 -5.33 9.79
C PRO A 210 6.76 -5.51 8.87
N GLN A 211 7.43 -6.67 8.94
CA GLN A 211 8.63 -6.98 8.14
C GLN A 211 8.41 -6.83 6.63
N HIS A 212 7.19 -7.12 6.16
CA HIS A 212 6.80 -7.03 4.76
C HIS A 212 5.69 -6.00 4.54
N SER A 213 5.92 -4.76 5.00
CA SER A 213 4.92 -3.66 4.95
C SER A 213 4.36 -3.39 3.54
N LEU A 214 5.12 -3.68 2.47
CA LEU A 214 4.65 -3.60 1.08
C LEU A 214 3.42 -4.47 0.80
N PHE A 215 3.30 -5.61 1.48
CA PHE A 215 2.23 -6.57 1.24
C PHE A 215 1.02 -6.39 2.15
N MET A 216 1.06 -5.45 3.11
CA MET A 216 -0.04 -5.27 4.06
C MET A 216 -1.32 -4.80 3.38
N THR A 217 -1.27 -3.73 2.59
CA THR A 217 -2.43 -3.22 1.85
C THR A 217 -2.94 -4.24 0.81
N PRO A 218 -2.09 -4.88 -0.02
CA PRO A 218 -2.52 -5.98 -0.89
C PRO A 218 -3.20 -7.16 -0.18
N LEU A 219 -2.71 -7.54 1.01
CA LEU A 219 -3.30 -8.61 1.81
C LEU A 219 -4.67 -8.21 2.37
N ALA A 220 -4.78 -6.97 2.84
CA ALA A 220 -6.03 -6.43 3.35
C ALA A 220 -7.12 -6.41 2.27
N ILE A 221 -6.78 -5.93 1.08
CA ILE A 221 -7.69 -5.91 -0.08
C ILE A 221 -8.15 -7.32 -0.43
N ALA A 222 -7.20 -8.25 -0.62
CA ALA A 222 -7.54 -9.64 -0.97
C ALA A 222 -8.40 -10.32 0.10
N SER A 223 -8.11 -10.06 1.38
CA SER A 223 -8.85 -10.62 2.52
C SER A 223 -10.27 -10.07 2.62
N SER A 224 -10.51 -8.83 2.18
CA SER A 224 -11.86 -8.22 2.18
C SER A 224 -12.81 -8.88 1.18
N GLY A 225 -12.28 -9.51 0.13
CA GLY A 225 -13.09 -10.21 -0.89
C GLY A 225 -13.66 -11.55 -0.42
N ARG A 226 -13.21 -12.08 0.73
CA ARG A 226 -13.56 -13.44 1.21
C ARG A 226 -15.04 -13.61 1.53
N GLU A 227 -15.61 -12.71 2.33
CA GLU A 227 -16.98 -12.86 2.84
C GLU A 227 -18.04 -12.92 1.73
N LYS A 228 -17.79 -12.27 0.58
CA LYS A 228 -18.69 -12.33 -0.58
C LYS A 228 -18.45 -13.53 -1.49
N ALA A 229 -17.21 -14.01 -1.60
CA ALA A 229 -16.93 -15.23 -2.36
C ALA A 229 -17.63 -16.45 -1.75
N GLU A 230 -17.67 -16.55 -0.41
CA GLU A 230 -18.40 -17.62 0.28
C GLU A 230 -19.90 -17.61 -0.02
N GLY A 231 -20.52 -16.43 -0.16
CA GLY A 231 -21.92 -16.30 -0.56
C GLY A 231 -22.21 -16.63 -2.04
N ILE A 232 -21.23 -16.48 -2.92
CA ILE A 232 -21.35 -16.78 -4.36
C ILE A 232 -21.21 -18.29 -4.63
N TYR A 233 -20.34 -18.99 -3.88
CA TYR A 233 -20.13 -20.43 -4.00
C TYR A 233 -20.98 -21.29 -3.05
N ALA A 234 -21.85 -20.68 -2.22
CA ALA A 234 -22.81 -21.39 -1.36
C ALA A 234 -24.06 -21.93 -2.09
N LYS A 235 -23.95 -22.22 -3.39
CA LYS A 235 -25.03 -22.84 -4.19
C LYS A 235 -24.62 -24.21 -4.73
#